data_AF-A0A5D2IY74-F1
#
_entry.id   AF-A0A5D2IY74-F1
#
_cell.length_a   1.000
_cell.length_b   1.000
_cell.length_c   1.000
_cell.angle_alpha   90.00
_cell.angle_beta   90.00
_cell.angle_gamma   90.00
#
_symmetry.space_group_name_H-M   'P 1'
#
loop_
_entity.id
_entity.type
_entity.pdbx_description
1 polymer ?
#
loop_
_entity_poly.entity_id
_entity_poly.type
_entity_poly.pdbx_seq_one_letter_code
_entity_poly.pdbx_strand_id
1 'polypeptide(L)'
;MAVQVQGSVSSPMDRPLANYPPDIWGDRFLTLSFDISELESCSRQVEVLKETVKDMLMASTTDPIRNIFLIYSLCRLGVSYHFETEVEQQLAHRFDTLSQLIHNNNYDLHTIADMFQVFRFHGYNMSSRKYNISCIYIYHINLN
;
A
#
# COMPACT_ATOMS: atom_id res chain seq x y z
N MET A 1 -64.51 -40.55 -22.11
CA MET A 1 -64.62 -39.07 -22.14
C MET A 1 -63.28 -38.50 -21.74
N ALA A 2 -62.62 -37.82 -22.67
CA ALA A 2 -61.34 -37.16 -22.44
C ALA A 2 -61.59 -35.70 -22.04
N VAL A 3 -60.82 -35.20 -21.07
CA VAL A 3 -60.60 -33.77 -20.87
C VAL A 3 -59.09 -33.57 -20.84
N GLN A 4 -58.56 -32.96 -21.90
CA GLN A 4 -57.19 -32.46 -21.95
C GLN A 4 -57.16 -31.07 -21.33
N VAL A 5 -56.35 -30.91 -20.28
CA VAL A 5 -55.85 -29.61 -19.85
C VAL A 5 -54.49 -29.42 -20.51
N GLN A 6 -54.42 -28.51 -21.49
CA GLN A 6 -53.15 -28.03 -22.04
C GLN A 6 -52.47 -27.14 -20.99
N GLY A 7 -51.56 -27.73 -20.22
CA GLY A 7 -50.52 -26.98 -19.53
C GLY A 7 -49.40 -26.70 -20.54
N SER A 8 -49.17 -25.43 -20.86
CA SER A 8 -48.01 -25.00 -21.64
C SER A 8 -46.73 -25.43 -20.94
N VAL A 9 -46.01 -26.39 -21.52
CA VAL A 9 -44.63 -26.71 -21.10
C VAL A 9 -43.77 -25.51 -21.46
N SER A 10 -43.41 -24.71 -20.47
CA SER A 10 -42.32 -23.74 -20.60
C SER A 10 -41.06 -24.52 -20.99
N SER A 11 -40.48 -24.20 -22.15
CA SER A 11 -39.19 -24.76 -22.58
C SER A 11 -38.15 -24.62 -21.46
N PRO A 12 -37.24 -25.58 -21.29
CA PRO A 12 -36.10 -25.36 -20.41
C PRO A 12 -35.36 -24.15 -20.96
N MET A 13 -35.27 -23.07 -20.17
CA MET A 13 -34.43 -21.95 -20.54
C MET A 13 -32.99 -22.47 -20.62
N ASP A 14 -32.47 -22.58 -21.84
CA ASP A 14 -31.08 -22.93 -22.09
C ASP A 14 -30.18 -21.86 -21.46
N ARG A 15 -29.66 -22.16 -20.26
CA ARG A 15 -28.67 -21.30 -19.60
C ARG A 15 -27.44 -21.24 -20.52
N PRO A 16 -26.96 -20.03 -20.89
CA PRO A 16 -25.74 -19.91 -21.68
C PRO A 16 -24.57 -20.63 -21.01
N LEU A 17 -23.79 -21.38 -21.80
CA LEU A 17 -22.60 -22.07 -21.29
C LEU A 17 -21.55 -21.04 -20.89
N ALA A 18 -21.10 -21.12 -19.64
CA ALA A 18 -19.99 -20.33 -19.14
C ALA A 18 -18.66 -20.82 -19.73
N ASN A 19 -17.96 -19.97 -20.49
CA ASN A 19 -16.65 -20.25 -21.07
C ASN A 19 -15.55 -19.43 -20.38
N TYR A 20 -15.42 -19.61 -19.07
CA TYR A 20 -14.37 -18.95 -18.28
C TYR A 20 -13.08 -19.77 -18.32
N PRO A 21 -11.91 -19.11 -18.28
CA PRO A 21 -10.65 -19.83 -18.13
C PRO A 21 -10.63 -20.60 -16.80
N PRO A 22 -9.96 -21.77 -16.76
CA PRO A 22 -9.83 -22.53 -15.53
C PRO A 22 -9.03 -21.75 -14.49
N ASP A 23 -9.28 -22.06 -13.22
CA ASP A 23 -8.51 -21.48 -12.12
C ASP A 23 -7.01 -21.86 -12.24
N ILE A 24 -6.15 -20.85 -12.15
CA ILE A 24 -4.69 -21.03 -12.24
C ILE A 24 -4.11 -21.66 -10.96
N TRP A 25 -4.80 -21.48 -9.83
CA TRP A 25 -4.33 -21.90 -8.52
C TRP A 25 -4.77 -23.32 -8.18
N GLY A 26 -6.02 -23.68 -8.52
CA GLY A 26 -6.62 -24.96 -8.17
C GLY A 26 -6.51 -25.21 -6.67
N ASP A 27 -6.12 -26.42 -6.32
CA ASP A 27 -6.07 -26.86 -4.91
C ASP A 27 -4.71 -26.59 -4.24
N ARG A 28 -3.78 -25.88 -4.89
CA ARG A 28 -2.38 -25.70 -4.43
C ARG A 28 -2.26 -25.08 -3.04
N PHE A 29 -3.23 -24.27 -2.63
CA PHE A 29 -3.23 -23.61 -1.32
C PHE A 29 -4.11 -24.32 -0.28
N LEU A 30 -4.75 -25.44 -0.61
CA LEU A 30 -5.57 -26.20 0.33
C LEU A 30 -4.73 -26.88 1.42
N THR A 31 -3.47 -27.19 1.13
CA THR A 31 -2.52 -27.76 2.08
C THR A 31 -1.24 -26.96 2.07
N LEU A 32 -0.94 -26.29 3.18
CA LEU A 32 0.31 -25.58 3.41
C LEU A 32 1.09 -26.31 4.51
N SER A 33 2.29 -26.76 4.19
CA SER A 33 3.26 -27.27 5.16
C SER A 33 4.39 -26.26 5.31
N PHE A 34 4.70 -25.89 6.55
CA PHE A 34 5.80 -24.99 6.87
C PHE A 34 6.79 -25.70 7.78
N ASP A 35 8.08 -25.44 7.59
CA ASP A 35 9.08 -25.76 8.60
C ASP A 35 8.96 -24.73 9.74
N ILE A 36 8.43 -25.20 10.87
CA ILE A 36 8.22 -24.36 12.06
C ILE A 36 9.56 -23.81 12.58
N SER A 37 10.64 -24.60 12.50
CA SER A 37 11.95 -24.18 12.97
C SER A 37 12.54 -23.07 12.11
N GLU A 38 12.35 -23.13 10.78
CA GLU A 38 12.78 -22.05 9.88
C GLU A 38 11.95 -20.78 10.11
N LEU A 39 10.64 -20.92 10.32
CA LEU A 39 9.75 -19.80 10.62
C LEU A 39 10.13 -19.10 11.93
N GLU A 40 10.41 -19.86 12.98
CA GLU A 40 10.86 -19.33 14.27
C GLU A 40 12.21 -18.60 14.15
N SER A 41 13.16 -19.16 13.40
CA SER A 41 14.44 -18.51 13.13
C SER A 41 14.26 -17.19 12.38
N CYS A 42 13.41 -17.18 11.34
CA CYS A 42 13.07 -15.98 10.58
C CYS A 42 12.40 -14.93 11.48
N SER A 43 11.43 -15.33 12.30
CA SER A 43 10.74 -14.45 13.25
C SER A 43 11.72 -13.78 14.21
N ARG A 44 12.71 -14.52 14.74
CA ARG A 44 13.74 -13.94 15.61
C ARG A 44 14.60 -12.90 14.90
N GLN A 45 14.97 -13.14 13.63
CA GLN A 45 15.72 -12.17 12.84
C GLN A 45 14.89 -10.91 12.56
N VAL A 46 13.61 -11.07 12.27
CA VAL A 46 12.68 -9.95 12.06
C VAL A 46 12.62 -9.04 13.30
N GLU A 47 12.56 -9.59 14.51
CA GLU A 47 12.56 -8.76 15.73
C GLU A 47 13.85 -7.95 15.89
N VAL A 48 15.02 -8.52 15.58
CA VAL A 48 16.30 -7.79 15.60
C VAL A 48 16.31 -6.67 14.54
N LEU A 49 15.82 -6.95 13.35
CA LEU A 49 15.73 -5.95 12.28
C LEU A 49 14.74 -4.84 12.62
N LYS A 50 13.62 -5.14 13.29
CA LYS A 50 12.65 -4.12 13.73
C LYS A 50 13.31 -3.10 14.64
N GLU A 51 14.04 -3.53 15.66
CA GLU A 51 14.77 -2.61 16.55
C GLU A 51 15.82 -1.81 15.78
N THR A 52 16.55 -2.44 14.86
CA THR A 52 17.52 -1.74 14.01
C THR A 52 16.87 -0.64 13.17
N VAL A 53 15.72 -0.92 12.54
CA VAL A 53 14.98 0.06 11.74
C VAL A 53 14.40 1.17 12.63
N LYS A 54 13.96 0.84 13.84
CA LYS A 54 13.50 1.82 14.83
C LYS A 54 14.61 2.79 15.23
N ASP A 55 15.82 2.28 15.47
CA ASP A 55 17.00 3.12 15.73
C ASP A 55 17.33 4.03 14.53
N MET A 56 17.24 3.50 13.30
CA MET A 56 17.41 4.30 12.08
C MET A 56 16.35 5.41 11.96
N LEU A 57 15.09 5.10 12.28
CA LEU A 57 14.00 6.09 12.31
C LEU A 57 14.32 7.20 13.32
N MET A 58 14.74 6.86 14.54
CA MET A 58 15.09 7.85 15.57
C MET A 58 16.29 8.71 15.15
N ALA A 59 17.35 8.10 14.62
CA ALA A 59 18.54 8.82 14.16
C ALA A 59 18.24 9.76 12.99
N SER A 60 17.35 9.36 12.09
CA SER A 60 16.98 10.15 10.91
C SER A 60 16.24 11.45 11.25
N THR A 61 15.71 11.62 12.47
CA THR A 61 15.01 12.85 12.89
C THR A 61 15.87 14.11 12.89
N THR A 62 17.18 13.99 12.72
CA THR A 62 18.08 15.15 12.55
C THR A 62 18.06 15.73 11.12
N ASP A 63 17.72 14.92 10.12
CA ASP A 63 17.64 15.31 8.71
C ASP A 63 16.21 15.07 8.19
N PRO A 64 15.40 16.14 8.00
CA PRO A 64 14.02 16.02 7.57
C PRO A 64 13.82 15.23 6.27
N ILE A 65 14.77 15.31 5.34
CA ILE A 65 14.66 14.68 4.03
C ILE A 65 14.95 13.20 4.12
N ARG A 66 16.07 12.84 4.76
CA ARG A 66 16.39 11.43 5.02
C ARG A 66 15.30 10.74 5.82
N ASN A 67 14.70 11.45 6.77
CA ASN A 67 13.58 10.95 7.55
C ASN A 67 12.36 10.62 6.68
N ILE A 68 11.91 11.55 5.82
CA ILE A 68 10.77 11.32 4.93
C ILE A 68 11.06 10.19 3.94
N PHE A 69 12.28 10.11 3.39
CA PHE A 69 12.66 9.02 2.48
C PHE A 69 12.75 7.66 3.14
N LEU A 70 13.17 7.60 4.40
CA LEU A 70 13.15 6.36 5.17
C LEU A 70 11.71 5.88 5.38
N ILE A 71 10.80 6.78 5.78
CA ILE A 71 9.37 6.48 5.93
C ILE A 71 8.78 6.02 4.59
N TYR A 72 9.09 6.73 3.50
CA TYR A 72 8.67 6.34 2.15
C TYR A 72 9.12 4.92 1.79
N SER A 73 10.37 4.57 2.10
CA SER A 73 10.93 3.25 1.83
C SER A 73 10.20 2.16 2.62
N LEU A 74 9.89 2.41 3.91
CA LEU A 74 9.13 1.48 4.73
C LEU A 74 7.71 1.25 4.19
N CYS A 75 7.05 2.31 3.71
CA CYS A 75 5.74 2.20 3.07
C CYS A 75 5.80 1.39 1.78
N ARG A 76 6.81 1.63 0.92
CA ARG A 76 6.98 0.86 -0.33
C ARG A 76 7.35 -0.60 -0.12
N LEU A 77 8.04 -0.91 0.98
CA LEU A 77 8.36 -2.28 1.37
C LEU A 77 7.18 -3.00 2.04
N GLY A 78 6.09 -2.29 2.37
CA GLY A 78 4.92 -2.88 3.05
C GLY A 78 5.18 -3.25 4.51
N VAL A 79 6.19 -2.64 5.15
CA VAL A 79 6.59 -2.93 6.54
C VAL A 79 6.37 -1.76 7.49
N SER A 80 5.83 -0.64 6.99
CA SER A 80 5.57 0.56 7.80
C SER A 80 4.60 0.31 8.97
N TYR A 81 3.73 -0.69 8.87
CA TYR A 81 2.76 -1.05 9.93
C TYR A 81 3.43 -1.49 11.25
N HIS A 82 4.71 -1.87 11.22
CA HIS A 82 5.46 -2.16 12.45
C HIS A 82 5.88 -0.91 13.23
N PHE A 83 5.80 0.28 12.61
CA PHE A 83 6.33 1.54 13.14
C PHE A 83 5.29 2.66 13.10
N GLU A 84 3.99 2.32 13.14
CA GLU A 84 2.90 3.29 12.95
C GLU A 84 3.03 4.49 13.89
N THR A 85 3.30 4.23 15.17
CA THR A 85 3.43 5.28 16.19
C THR A 85 4.62 6.20 15.93
N GLU A 86 5.80 5.64 15.65
CA GLU A 86 7.00 6.40 15.34
C GLU A 86 6.82 7.25 14.08
N VAL A 87 6.22 6.66 13.04
CA VAL A 87 5.96 7.33 11.77
C VAL A 87 4.96 8.47 11.95
N GLU A 88 3.84 8.26 12.64
CA GLU A 88 2.83 9.30 12.88
C GLU A 88 3.41 10.48 13.65
N GLN A 89 4.15 10.23 14.72
CA GLN A 89 4.77 11.27 15.53
C GLN A 89 5.76 12.12 14.71
N GLN A 90 6.60 11.46 13.91
CA GLN A 90 7.57 12.13 13.08
C GLN A 90 6.90 12.93 11.97
N LEU A 91 5.92 12.36 11.27
CA LEU A 91 5.19 13.07 10.22
C LEU A 91 4.40 14.26 10.78
N ALA A 92 3.80 14.14 11.96
CA ALA A 92 3.09 15.26 12.60
C ALA A 92 4.02 16.44 12.83
N HIS A 93 5.17 16.20 13.46
CA HIS A 93 6.18 17.23 13.69
C HIS A 93 6.72 17.83 12.38
N ARG A 94 6.86 17.01 11.34
CA ARG A 94 7.39 17.47 10.04
C ARG A 94 6.38 18.29 9.26
N PHE A 95 5.10 17.94 9.33
CA PHE A 95 4.06 18.61 8.55
C PHE A 95 4.01 20.12 8.83
N ASP A 96 4.18 20.52 10.09
CA ASP A 96 4.18 21.92 10.51
C ASP A 96 5.31 22.75 9.88
N THR A 97 6.47 22.12 9.67
CA THR A 97 7.68 22.78 9.14
C THR A 97 7.88 22.55 7.64
N LEU A 98 7.08 21.69 7.02
CA LEU A 98 7.24 21.21 5.66
C LEU A 98 7.23 22.31 4.60
N SER A 99 6.34 23.31 4.74
CA SER A 99 6.27 24.42 3.79
C SER A 99 7.55 25.25 3.79
N GLN A 100 8.16 25.47 4.97
CA GLN A 100 9.42 26.20 5.09
C GLN A 100 10.57 25.35 4.56
N LEU A 101 10.56 24.05 4.86
CA LEU A 101 11.55 23.10 4.37
C LEU A 101 11.62 23.09 2.83
N ILE A 102 10.46 23.02 2.16
CA ILE A 102 10.40 23.02 0.69
C ILE A 102 10.83 24.37 0.11
N HIS A 103 10.39 25.49 0.70
CA HIS A 103 10.76 26.82 0.22
C HIS A 103 12.26 27.12 0.35
N ASN A 104 12.88 26.67 1.44
CA ASN A 104 14.27 27.00 1.75
C ASN A 104 15.30 26.17 0.97
N ASN A 105 14.91 25.02 0.40
CA ASN A 105 15.88 24.04 -0.11
C ASN A 105 15.80 23.76 -1.62
N ASN A 106 14.98 24.48 -2.39
CA ASN A 106 14.88 24.34 -3.85
C ASN A 106 14.89 22.87 -4.33
N TYR A 107 14.12 22.00 -3.66
CA TYR A 107 14.06 20.59 -4.01
C TYR A 107 13.53 20.37 -5.42
N ASP A 108 14.00 19.32 -6.08
CA ASP A 108 13.45 18.91 -7.36
C ASP A 108 12.01 18.39 -7.22
N LEU A 109 11.35 18.29 -8.37
CA LEU A 109 9.96 17.87 -8.45
C LEU A 109 9.77 16.43 -7.94
N HIS A 110 10.77 15.56 -8.12
CA HIS A 110 10.70 14.17 -7.69
C HIS A 110 10.66 14.06 -6.16
N THR A 111 11.55 14.77 -5.48
CA THR A 111 11.62 14.85 -4.01
C THR A 111 10.33 15.42 -3.45
N ILE A 112 9.82 16.51 -4.04
CA ILE A 112 8.55 17.13 -3.62
C ILE A 112 7.38 16.16 -3.82
N ALA A 113 7.38 15.37 -4.89
CA ALA A 113 6.37 14.35 -5.16
C ALA A 113 6.38 13.22 -4.12
N ASP A 114 7.57 12.70 -3.78
CA ASP A 114 7.71 11.65 -2.77
C ASP A 114 7.24 12.13 -1.40
N MET A 115 7.63 13.35 -0.98
CA MET A 115 7.09 13.94 0.25
C MET A 115 5.57 14.00 0.21
N PHE A 116 5.01 14.54 -0.88
CA PHE A 116 3.57 14.67 -1.01
C PHE A 116 2.84 13.32 -0.95
N GLN A 117 3.41 12.28 -1.57
CA GLN A 117 2.86 10.93 -1.53
C GLN A 117 2.87 10.38 -0.10
N VAL A 118 3.99 10.50 0.63
CA VAL A 118 4.09 10.06 2.03
C VAL A 118 3.02 10.75 2.89
N PHE A 119 2.99 12.07 2.89
CA PHE A 119 2.05 12.82 3.73
C PHE A 119 0.59 12.51 3.38
N ARG A 120 0.25 12.41 2.09
CA ARG A 120 -1.11 12.03 1.66
C ARG A 120 -1.48 10.61 2.05
N PHE A 121 -0.55 9.66 1.93
CA PHE A 121 -0.76 8.28 2.34
C PHE A 121 -1.08 8.18 3.83
N HIS A 122 -0.45 9.01 4.65
CA HIS A 122 -0.72 9.11 6.10
C HIS A 122 -1.83 10.11 6.45
N GLY A 123 -2.68 10.52 5.50
CA GLY A 123 -3.90 11.29 5.77
C GLY A 123 -3.72 12.81 5.92
N TYR A 124 -2.52 13.35 5.71
CA TYR A 124 -2.29 14.80 5.81
C TYR A 124 -2.82 15.53 4.57
N ASN A 125 -3.52 16.65 4.80
CA ASN A 125 -4.09 17.46 3.73
C ASN A 125 -3.05 18.39 3.07
N MET A 126 -2.24 17.86 2.17
CA MET A 126 -1.36 18.67 1.32
C MET A 126 -2.06 19.13 0.04
N SER A 127 -2.05 20.44 -0.25
CA SER A 127 -2.65 20.99 -1.47
C SER A 127 -1.78 20.75 -2.71
N SER A 128 -2.28 20.02 -3.71
CA SER A 128 -1.56 19.74 -4.96
C SER A 128 -1.18 21.00 -5.75
N ARG A 129 -2.04 22.04 -5.70
CA ARG A 129 -1.80 23.34 -6.34
C ARG A 129 -0.64 24.09 -5.70
N LYS A 130 -0.51 24.05 -4.37
CA LYS A 130 0.57 24.74 -3.66
C LYS A 130 1.96 24.20 -4.01
N TYR A 131 2.04 22.91 -4.31
CA TYR A 131 3.31 22.24 -4.60
C TYR A 131 3.48 21.91 -6.09
N ASN A 132 2.55 22.33 -6.96
CA ASN A 132 2.55 22.07 -8.39
C ASN A 132 2.67 20.57 -8.77
N ILE A 133 2.03 19.68 -7.99
CA ILE A 133 2.13 18.21 -8.13
C ILE A 133 0.93 17.63 -8.91
N SER A 134 -0.02 18.48 -9.32
CA SER A 134 -1.26 18.07 -10.00
C SER A 134 -1.05 17.16 -11.21
N CYS A 135 0.12 17.20 -11.86
CA CYS A 135 0.43 16.40 -13.03
C CYS A 135 0.99 15.00 -12.71
N ILE A 136 1.55 14.74 -11.52
CA ILE A 136 2.25 13.48 -11.22
C ILE A 136 1.28 12.36 -10.80
N TYR A 137 0.15 12.72 -10.18
CA TYR A 137 -0.91 11.78 -9.80
C TYR A 137 -1.45 10.97 -10.97
N ILE A 138 -1.36 11.49 -12.19
CA ILE A 138 -1.82 10.80 -13.40
C ILE A 138 -0.75 9.81 -13.91
N TYR A 139 0.55 10.09 -13.75
CA TYR A 139 1.59 9.23 -14.33
C TYR A 139 1.89 7.97 -13.50
N HIS A 140 1.83 8.04 -12.17
CA HIS A 140 2.17 6.89 -11.33
C HIS A 140 1.02 5.88 -11.13
N ILE A 141 -0.24 6.33 -11.35
CA ILE A 141 -1.42 5.44 -11.33
C ILE A 141 -1.58 4.67 -12.65
N ASN A 142 -1.11 5.23 -13.78
CA ASN A 142 -1.21 4.58 -15.10
C ASN A 142 -0.05 3.60 -15.42
N LEU A 143 0.78 3.26 -14.44
CA LEU A 143 1.92 2.34 -14.60
C LEU A 143 1.78 1.04 -13.79
N ASN A 144 0.58 0.73 -13.29
CA ASN A 144 0.21 -0.60 -12.76
C ASN A 144 -0.91 -1.19 -13.60
#